data_AF-A0A2D9G7L1-F1
#
_entry.id   AF-A0A2D9G7L1-F1
#
_cell.length_a   1.000
_cell.length_b   1.000
_cell.length_c   1.000
_cell.angle_alpha   90.00
_cell.angle_beta   90.00
_cell.angle_gamma   90.00
#
_symmetry.space_group_name_H-M   'P 1'
#
loop_
_entity.id
_entity.type
_entity.pdbx_description
1 polymer ?
#
loop_
_entity_poly.entity_id
_entity_poly.type
_entity_poly.pdbx_seq_one_letter_code
_entity_poly.pdbx_strand_id
1 'polypeptide(L)'
;MLGNYYYHQIIRKTIIAFGTLFNDIHIRHTDGQGNAESDIKVPLAYGPSQKFLARLDQQADLNKAVQITLPRLSFEMTSINYDPSRKSSLIQTFKTCDDGSKVKKVFMPVPYNIGFELNLLSKLNDDSLQVLEQILPYFQPHFNLTIDLIDSIGEKRDIPIVLESIGFQDDYEGNFDTRRALIHTFNFTAKTYLFGAIADSSDGLIRKVQVDMYSNTDTKAAKREVRYTVTPKSKVDRNDDGVIDAADHALLQPGDDFGFDEGIEFFSDGKTYSEVRQTDI
;
A
#
# COMPACT_ATOMS: atom_id res chain seq x y z
N MET A 1 14.72 15.70 5.66
CA MET A 1 16.05 15.05 5.69
C MET A 1 15.85 13.56 5.45
N LEU A 2 16.48 13.03 4.39
CA LEU A 2 16.57 11.59 4.16
C LEU A 2 17.51 11.02 5.24
N GLY A 3 17.06 10.09 6.08
CA GLY A 3 17.88 9.63 7.20
C GLY A 3 17.23 8.65 8.17
N ASN A 4 15.91 8.55 8.21
CA ASN A 4 15.22 7.51 8.98
C ASN A 4 14.99 6.27 8.10
N TYR A 5 15.37 5.10 8.60
CA TYR A 5 15.09 3.83 7.92
C TYR A 5 13.60 3.48 8.06
N TYR A 6 12.94 3.23 6.94
CA TYR A 6 11.60 2.66 6.90
C TYR A 6 11.45 1.80 5.63
N TYR A 7 10.74 0.67 5.74
CA TYR A 7 10.50 -0.24 4.61
C TYR A 7 9.11 -0.87 4.71
N HIS A 8 8.12 -0.19 4.13
CA HIS A 8 6.71 -0.62 4.13
C HIS A 8 6.41 -1.76 3.14
N GLN A 9 7.40 -2.20 2.36
CA GLN A 9 7.27 -3.29 1.38
C GLN A 9 6.17 -3.09 0.31
N ILE A 10 5.62 -1.89 0.14
CA ILE A 10 4.49 -1.62 -0.76
C ILE A 10 4.74 -2.14 -2.19
N ILE A 11 5.94 -1.87 -2.73
CA ILE A 11 6.32 -2.34 -4.07
C ILE A 11 6.34 -3.88 -4.10
N ARG A 12 6.94 -4.53 -3.10
CA ARG A 12 6.97 -5.99 -2.98
C ARG A 12 5.56 -6.58 -2.88
N LYS A 13 4.69 -5.98 -2.06
CA LYS A 13 3.28 -6.39 -1.93
C LYS A 13 2.53 -6.22 -3.26
N THR A 14 2.78 -5.13 -3.99
CA THR A 14 2.20 -4.89 -5.32
C THR A 14 2.66 -5.94 -6.32
N ILE A 15 3.94 -6.31 -6.33
CA ILE A 15 4.49 -7.39 -7.18
C ILE A 15 3.82 -8.73 -6.86
N ILE A 16 3.69 -9.07 -5.58
CA ILE A 16 3.06 -10.33 -5.15
C ILE A 16 1.59 -10.34 -5.56
N ALA A 17 0.85 -9.26 -5.28
CA ALA A 17 -0.56 -9.14 -5.64
C ALA A 17 -0.79 -9.26 -7.16
N PHE A 18 0.07 -8.63 -7.98
CA PHE A 18 0.05 -8.80 -9.43
C PHE A 18 0.30 -10.27 -9.81
N GLY A 19 1.31 -10.91 -9.25
CA GLY A 19 1.60 -12.32 -9.52
C GLY A 19 0.46 -13.27 -9.13
N THR A 20 -0.21 -13.01 -8.01
CA THR A 20 -1.34 -13.86 -7.57
C THR A 20 -2.51 -13.87 -8.55
N LEU A 21 -2.67 -12.81 -9.36
CA LEU A 21 -3.71 -12.72 -10.38
C LEU A 21 -3.58 -13.80 -11.47
N PHE A 22 -2.34 -14.23 -11.76
CA PHE A 22 -2.02 -15.17 -12.84
C PHE A 22 -1.57 -16.55 -12.33
N ASN A 23 -1.72 -16.81 -11.03
CA ASN A 23 -1.18 -18.03 -10.41
C ASN A 23 -2.02 -19.28 -10.69
N ASP A 24 -3.28 -19.15 -11.10
CA ASP A 24 -4.21 -20.27 -11.25
C ASP A 24 -4.80 -20.37 -12.66
N ILE A 25 -3.91 -20.36 -13.64
CA ILE A 25 -4.24 -20.50 -15.07
C ILE A 25 -3.98 -21.95 -15.49
N HIS A 26 -4.93 -22.54 -16.20
CA HIS A 26 -4.92 -23.93 -16.62
C HIS A 26 -5.10 -24.05 -18.12
N ILE A 27 -4.45 -25.04 -18.75
CA ILE A 27 -4.73 -25.42 -20.14
C ILE A 27 -5.27 -26.85 -20.17
N ARG A 28 -6.12 -27.13 -21.15
CA ARG A 28 -6.70 -28.46 -21.35
C ARG A 28 -6.43 -28.95 -22.76
N HIS A 29 -5.98 -30.19 -22.86
CA HIS A 29 -5.92 -30.89 -24.14
C HIS A 29 -7.06 -31.91 -24.22
N THR A 30 -7.74 -31.96 -25.36
CA THR A 30 -8.77 -32.97 -25.63
C THR A 30 -8.23 -34.05 -26.55
N ASP A 31 -8.64 -35.29 -26.31
CA ASP A 31 -8.38 -36.40 -27.22
C ASP A 31 -9.17 -36.23 -28.53
N GLY A 32 -8.87 -37.05 -29.54
CA GLY A 32 -9.59 -37.05 -30.82
C GLY A 32 -11.08 -37.44 -30.73
N GLN A 33 -11.59 -37.77 -29.53
CA GLN A 33 -13.00 -38.09 -29.25
C GLN A 33 -13.68 -36.98 -28.42
N GLY A 34 -12.97 -35.89 -28.10
CA GLY A 34 -13.49 -34.73 -27.38
C GLY A 34 -13.48 -34.84 -25.85
N ASN A 35 -12.87 -35.88 -25.28
CA ASN A 35 -12.70 -35.99 -23.83
C ASN A 35 -11.43 -35.25 -23.38
N ALA A 36 -11.47 -34.62 -22.20
CA ALA A 36 -10.30 -33.96 -21.63
C ALA A 36 -9.21 -34.99 -21.26
N GLU A 37 -8.10 -34.98 -21.99
CA GLU A 37 -6.98 -35.92 -21.84
C GLU A 37 -5.99 -35.43 -20.77
N SER A 38 -5.80 -34.12 -20.64
CA SER A 38 -4.93 -33.54 -19.62
C SER A 38 -5.36 -32.12 -19.23
N ASP A 39 -5.31 -31.82 -17.93
CA ASP A 39 -5.45 -30.48 -17.36
C ASP A 39 -4.11 -30.11 -16.72
N ILE A 40 -3.46 -29.08 -17.26
CA ILE A 40 -2.10 -28.69 -16.89
C ILE A 40 -2.12 -27.25 -16.39
N LYS A 41 -1.68 -27.07 -15.14
CA LYS A 41 -1.48 -25.74 -14.56
C LYS A 41 -0.27 -25.06 -15.18
N VAL A 42 -0.47 -23.86 -15.72
CA VAL A 42 0.60 -23.04 -16.32
C VAL A 42 1.49 -22.48 -15.21
N PRO A 43 2.79 -22.83 -15.17
CA PRO A 43 3.67 -22.31 -14.13
C PRO A 43 3.91 -20.81 -14.31
N LEU A 44 3.88 -20.06 -13.20
CA LEU A 44 4.22 -18.64 -13.15
C LEU A 44 5.54 -18.42 -12.40
N ALA A 45 6.40 -17.53 -12.90
CA ALA A 45 7.64 -17.15 -12.21
C ALA A 45 7.93 -15.65 -12.30
N TYR A 46 8.54 -15.10 -11.26
CA TYR A 46 9.05 -13.72 -11.28
C TYR A 46 10.47 -13.68 -11.84
N GLY A 47 10.68 -12.95 -12.92
CA GLY A 47 11.98 -12.73 -13.56
C GLY A 47 11.90 -12.56 -15.08
N PRO A 48 13.00 -12.14 -15.71
CA PRO A 48 13.05 -11.82 -17.13
C PRO A 48 12.82 -13.06 -18.01
N SER A 49 12.07 -12.89 -19.09
CA SER A 49 11.75 -13.96 -20.06
C SER A 49 13.02 -14.54 -20.71
N GLN A 50 14.04 -13.71 -20.94
CA GLN A 50 15.31 -14.11 -21.56
C GLN A 50 16.06 -15.16 -20.73
N LYS A 51 15.92 -15.13 -19.39
CA LYS A 51 16.50 -16.15 -18.52
C LYS A 51 15.85 -17.52 -18.73
N PHE A 52 14.57 -17.55 -19.09
CA PHE A 52 13.85 -18.79 -19.39
C PHE A 52 14.14 -19.28 -20.81
N LEU A 53 14.23 -18.37 -21.79
CA LEU A 53 14.66 -18.68 -23.15
C LEU A 53 16.07 -19.28 -23.18
N ALA A 54 17.04 -18.65 -22.51
CA ALA A 54 18.40 -19.17 -22.44
C ALA A 54 18.47 -20.57 -21.79
N ARG A 55 17.60 -20.88 -20.83
CA ARG A 55 17.51 -22.23 -20.25
C ARG A 55 16.84 -23.24 -21.19
N LEU A 56 15.93 -22.79 -22.06
CA LEU A 56 15.32 -23.63 -23.09
C LEU A 56 16.35 -24.02 -24.16
N ASP A 57 17.24 -23.10 -24.52
CA ASP A 57 18.32 -23.32 -25.50
C ASP A 57 19.45 -24.20 -24.95
N GLN A 58 19.84 -23.98 -23.69
CA GLN A 58 20.88 -24.79 -23.02
C GLN A 58 20.49 -26.26 -22.82
N GLN A 59 19.22 -26.62 -23.03
CA GLN A 59 18.72 -28.01 -22.96
C GLN A 59 18.95 -28.83 -24.23
N ALA A 60 19.76 -28.35 -25.18
CA ALA A 60 20.21 -29.16 -26.30
C ALA A 60 21.06 -30.39 -25.85
N ASP A 61 21.68 -30.34 -24.67
CA ASP A 61 22.35 -31.50 -24.05
C ASP A 61 21.33 -32.41 -23.33
N LEU A 62 20.99 -33.54 -23.97
CA LEU A 62 20.00 -34.54 -23.53
C LEU A 62 20.22 -35.12 -22.11
N ASN A 63 21.38 -34.89 -21.49
CA ASN A 63 21.79 -35.52 -20.23
C ASN A 63 21.44 -34.74 -18.95
N LYS A 64 20.72 -33.61 -19.03
CA LYS A 64 20.25 -32.85 -17.84
C LYS A 64 18.74 -32.90 -17.69
N ALA A 65 18.29 -33.57 -16.62
CA ALA A 65 16.89 -33.84 -16.28
C ALA A 65 16.10 -32.64 -15.70
N VAL A 66 16.21 -31.44 -16.29
CA VAL A 66 15.33 -30.32 -15.90
C VAL A 66 14.68 -29.74 -17.15
N GLN A 67 13.95 -30.57 -17.89
CA GLN A 67 13.18 -30.11 -19.05
C GLN A 67 12.26 -28.96 -18.63
N ILE A 68 12.41 -27.78 -19.23
CA ILE A 68 11.47 -26.70 -19.02
C ILE A 68 10.18 -27.05 -19.76
N THR A 69 9.06 -27.10 -19.04
CA THR A 69 7.74 -27.35 -19.60
C THR A 69 7.15 -26.04 -20.13
N LEU A 70 6.59 -26.11 -21.33
CA LEU A 70 5.78 -25.06 -21.95
C LEU A 70 4.33 -25.60 -22.03
N PRO A 71 3.30 -24.75 -21.89
CA PRO A 71 3.37 -23.29 -21.75
C PRO A 71 3.80 -22.82 -20.35
N ARG A 72 4.36 -21.60 -20.27
CA ARG A 72 4.80 -20.96 -19.03
C ARG A 72 4.56 -19.45 -19.06
N LEU A 73 4.21 -18.90 -17.91
CA LEU A 73 4.15 -17.48 -17.66
C LEU A 73 5.37 -17.00 -16.88
N SER A 74 5.88 -15.83 -17.24
CA SER A 74 6.90 -15.11 -16.48
C SER A 74 6.53 -13.65 -16.40
N PHE A 75 6.82 -12.98 -15.29
CA PHE A 75 6.57 -11.55 -15.20
C PHE A 75 7.69 -10.83 -14.47
N GLU A 76 7.85 -9.56 -14.79
CA GLU A 76 8.81 -8.68 -14.13
C GLU A 76 8.31 -7.25 -14.00
N MET A 77 8.96 -6.51 -13.12
CA MET A 77 8.72 -5.07 -12.96
C MET A 77 9.63 -4.32 -13.92
N THR A 78 9.07 -3.48 -14.78
CA THR A 78 9.81 -2.77 -15.84
C THR A 78 10.12 -1.32 -15.49
N SER A 79 9.19 -0.61 -14.86
CA SER A 79 9.34 0.81 -14.57
C SER A 79 8.69 1.25 -13.26
N ILE A 80 9.15 2.39 -12.74
CA ILE A 80 8.50 3.13 -11.65
C ILE A 80 8.48 4.60 -12.04
N ASN A 81 7.28 5.17 -12.18
CA ASN A 81 7.09 6.55 -12.62
C ASN A 81 6.20 7.31 -11.64
N TYR A 82 6.58 8.54 -11.30
CA TYR A 82 5.73 9.41 -10.49
C TYR A 82 4.50 9.86 -11.29
N ASP A 83 3.31 9.81 -10.68
CA ASP A 83 2.07 10.22 -11.33
C ASP A 83 1.52 11.52 -10.72
N PRO A 84 1.84 12.70 -11.28
CA PRO A 84 1.41 13.98 -10.74
C PRO A 84 -0.11 14.20 -10.81
N SER A 85 -0.82 13.50 -11.70
CA SER A 85 -2.26 13.68 -11.90
C SER A 85 -3.11 13.22 -10.71
N ARG A 86 -2.60 12.25 -9.95
CA ARG A 86 -3.27 11.68 -8.76
C ARG A 86 -2.85 12.35 -7.46
N LYS A 87 -2.05 13.42 -7.53
CA LYS A 87 -1.56 14.11 -6.34
C LYS A 87 -2.67 14.98 -5.76
N SER A 88 -3.06 14.71 -4.52
CA SER A 88 -3.90 15.65 -3.76
C SER A 88 -3.12 16.92 -3.38
N SER A 89 -3.84 17.99 -3.03
CA SER A 89 -3.30 19.32 -2.70
C SER A 89 -2.15 19.29 -1.69
N LEU A 90 -1.28 20.30 -1.75
CA LEU A 90 -0.07 20.43 -0.93
C LEU A 90 -0.38 20.35 0.57
N ILE A 91 0.19 19.32 1.23
CA ILE A 91 0.38 19.19 2.68
C ILE A 91 -0.92 18.93 3.47
N GLN A 92 -1.57 17.80 3.21
CA GLN A 92 -2.49 17.22 4.16
C GLN A 92 -1.82 16.01 4.85
N THR A 93 -2.08 15.90 6.15
CA THR A 93 -1.71 14.73 6.96
C THR A 93 -3.00 14.19 7.53
N PHE A 94 -3.20 12.89 7.48
CA PHE A 94 -4.33 12.26 8.16
C PHE A 94 -3.86 11.62 9.47
N LYS A 95 -4.79 11.47 10.40
CA LYS A 95 -4.57 10.82 11.68
C LYS A 95 -5.21 9.44 11.61
N THR A 96 -4.46 8.44 12.01
CA THR A 96 -4.96 7.07 12.12
C THR A 96 -4.64 6.53 13.51
N CYS A 97 -5.50 5.68 14.05
CA CYS A 97 -5.27 4.95 15.27
C CYS A 97 -4.63 3.60 14.94
N ASP A 98 -3.58 3.23 15.69
CA ASP A 98 -3.13 1.85 15.75
C ASP A 98 -4.17 1.02 16.54
N ASP A 99 -4.14 -0.31 16.38
CA ASP A 99 -5.00 -1.30 17.06
C ASP A 99 -4.85 -1.26 18.61
N GLY A 100 -3.95 -0.41 19.12
CA GLY A 100 -3.71 -0.10 20.53
C GLY A 100 -3.78 1.40 20.88
N SER A 101 -4.72 2.15 20.27
CA SER A 101 -5.15 3.50 20.72
C SER A 101 -4.15 4.66 20.51
N LYS A 102 -2.99 4.41 19.90
CA LYS A 102 -1.98 5.45 19.60
C LYS A 102 -2.29 6.13 18.27
N VAL A 103 -2.50 7.45 18.29
CA VAL A 103 -2.65 8.23 17.05
C VAL A 103 -1.29 8.39 16.38
N LYS A 104 -1.21 7.96 15.13
CA LYS A 104 -0.10 8.26 14.22
C LYS A 104 -0.54 9.33 13.24
N LYS A 105 0.29 10.36 13.09
CA LYS A 105 0.14 11.37 12.05
C LYS A 105 0.87 10.89 10.81
N VAL A 106 0.15 10.71 9.72
CA VAL A 106 0.67 10.14 8.47
C VAL A 106 0.55 11.19 7.38
N PHE A 107 1.61 11.34 6.58
CA PHE A 107 1.57 12.18 5.40
C PHE A 107 0.74 11.51 4.32
N MET A 108 0.03 12.32 3.52
CA MET A 108 -0.69 11.78 2.36
C MET A 108 0.25 10.97 1.45
N PRO A 109 -0.22 9.83 0.93
CA PRO A 109 0.60 8.99 0.07
C PRO A 109 0.97 9.69 -1.23
N VAL A 110 2.12 9.31 -1.77
CA VAL A 110 2.62 9.79 -3.05
C VAL A 110 2.26 8.78 -4.15
N PRO A 111 1.52 9.19 -5.20
CA PRO A 111 1.12 8.28 -6.28
C PRO A 111 2.29 7.91 -7.20
N TYR A 112 2.43 6.62 -7.47
CA TYR A 112 3.38 6.08 -8.45
C TYR A 112 2.69 5.07 -9.38
N ASN A 113 3.15 5.01 -10.62
CA ASN A 113 2.81 3.99 -11.60
C ASN A 113 3.96 2.98 -11.65
N ILE A 114 3.64 1.71 -11.45
CA ILE A 114 4.60 0.61 -11.60
C ILE A 114 4.27 -0.13 -12.89
N GLY A 115 5.22 -0.18 -13.81
CA GLY A 115 5.13 -0.97 -15.04
C GLY A 115 5.43 -2.44 -14.76
N PHE A 116 4.62 -3.32 -15.32
CA PHE A 116 4.83 -4.76 -15.32
C PHE A 116 4.80 -5.30 -16.74
N GLU A 117 5.67 -6.26 -17.02
CA GLU A 117 5.65 -7.05 -18.25
C GLU A 117 5.36 -8.50 -17.87
N LEU A 118 4.29 -9.06 -18.44
CA LEU A 118 3.95 -10.48 -18.34
C LEU A 118 4.22 -11.10 -19.70
N ASN A 119 4.98 -12.20 -19.72
CA ASN A 119 5.35 -12.94 -20.91
C ASN A 119 4.81 -14.36 -20.82
N LEU A 120 4.04 -14.76 -21.83
CA LEU A 120 3.58 -16.12 -22.05
C LEU A 120 4.41 -16.75 -23.16
N LEU A 121 5.05 -17.87 -22.82
CA LEU A 121 5.78 -18.69 -23.77
C LEU A 121 5.00 -19.99 -24.01
N SER A 122 4.66 -20.30 -25.25
CA SER A 122 3.98 -21.55 -25.63
C SER A 122 4.62 -22.20 -26.86
N LYS A 123 4.39 -23.50 -27.05
CA LYS A 123 4.78 -24.22 -28.28
C LYS A 123 3.63 -24.29 -29.28
N LEU A 124 2.42 -24.54 -28.77
CA LEU A 124 1.20 -24.66 -29.55
C LEU A 124 0.42 -23.35 -29.46
N ASN A 125 -0.17 -22.95 -30.59
CA ASN A 125 -0.99 -21.74 -30.65
C ASN A 125 -2.26 -21.89 -29.80
N ASP A 126 -2.87 -23.08 -29.80
CA ASP A 126 -4.07 -23.39 -29.00
C ASP A 126 -3.84 -23.14 -27.50
N ASP A 127 -2.74 -23.64 -26.94
CA ASP A 127 -2.37 -23.43 -25.53
C ASP A 127 -2.26 -21.94 -25.18
N SER A 128 -1.66 -21.14 -26.06
CA SER A 128 -1.57 -19.69 -25.85
C SER A 128 -2.93 -19.01 -25.90
N LEU A 129 -3.81 -19.44 -26.81
CA LEU A 129 -5.16 -18.89 -26.93
C LEU A 129 -6.01 -19.21 -25.70
N GLN A 130 -5.93 -20.43 -25.17
CA GLN A 130 -6.62 -20.79 -23.92
C GLN A 130 -6.20 -19.91 -22.74
N VAL A 131 -4.91 -19.58 -22.63
CA VAL A 131 -4.40 -18.68 -21.58
C VAL A 131 -4.85 -17.23 -21.83
N LEU A 132 -4.79 -16.76 -23.07
CA LEU A 132 -5.26 -15.42 -23.47
C LEU A 132 -6.72 -15.21 -23.08
N GLU A 133 -7.59 -16.17 -23.41
CA GLU A 133 -9.02 -16.08 -23.08
C GLU A 133 -9.31 -16.10 -21.58
N GLN A 134 -8.44 -16.69 -20.76
CA GLN A 134 -8.56 -16.62 -19.30
C GLN A 134 -8.11 -15.29 -18.71
N ILE A 135 -7.24 -14.54 -19.39
CA ILE A 135 -6.71 -13.27 -18.88
C ILE A 135 -7.56 -12.10 -19.35
N LEU A 136 -7.79 -11.98 -20.66
CA LEU A 136 -8.28 -10.75 -21.28
C LEU A 136 -9.68 -10.29 -20.82
N PRO A 137 -10.68 -11.16 -20.59
CA PRO A 137 -12.01 -10.72 -20.21
C PRO A 137 -12.09 -9.93 -18.90
N TYR A 138 -11.12 -10.11 -18.00
CA TYR A 138 -11.08 -9.44 -16.69
C TYR A 138 -10.59 -7.99 -16.75
N PHE A 139 -9.98 -7.56 -17.86
CA PHE A 139 -9.41 -6.22 -18.00
C PHE A 139 -10.28 -5.33 -18.91
N GLN A 140 -11.10 -4.48 -18.29
CA GLN A 140 -12.01 -3.57 -19.00
C GLN A 140 -11.86 -2.11 -18.53
N PRO A 141 -10.80 -1.37 -18.89
CA PRO A 141 -9.44 -1.75 -19.30
C PRO A 141 -8.51 -2.04 -18.10
N HIS A 142 -9.09 -2.06 -16.90
CA HIS A 142 -8.38 -2.22 -15.63
C HIS A 142 -9.10 -3.22 -14.73
N PHE A 143 -8.32 -3.81 -13.82
CA PHE A 143 -8.77 -4.69 -12.76
C PHE A 143 -8.27 -4.13 -11.43
N ASN A 144 -9.14 -3.98 -10.44
CA ASN A 144 -8.78 -3.39 -9.15
C ASN A 144 -8.43 -4.50 -8.14
N LEU A 145 -7.25 -4.41 -7.53
CA LEU A 145 -6.82 -5.29 -6.45
C LEU A 145 -6.67 -4.51 -5.15
N THR A 146 -7.34 -4.96 -4.10
CA THR A 146 -7.15 -4.42 -2.75
C THR A 146 -5.81 -4.90 -2.18
N ILE A 147 -4.91 -3.98 -1.85
CA ILE A 147 -3.61 -4.26 -1.26
C ILE A 147 -3.51 -3.52 0.08
N ASP A 148 -3.02 -4.23 1.10
CA ASP A 148 -2.64 -3.62 2.37
C ASP A 148 -1.31 -2.89 2.22
N LEU A 149 -1.34 -1.56 2.18
CA LEU A 149 -0.17 -0.73 1.93
C LEU A 149 0.70 -0.65 3.18
N ILE A 150 0.10 -0.53 4.36
CA ILE A 150 0.82 -0.39 5.63
C ILE A 150 0.11 -1.19 6.72
N ASP A 151 0.71 -2.33 7.09
CA ASP A 151 0.13 -3.24 8.09
C ASP A 151 0.00 -2.56 9.46
N SER A 152 0.93 -1.65 9.81
CA SER A 152 0.95 -0.95 11.11
C SER A 152 -0.15 0.10 11.29
N ILE A 153 -0.95 0.33 10.26
CA ILE A 153 -2.05 1.30 10.21
C ILE A 153 -3.33 0.64 9.68
N GLY A 154 -3.24 -0.52 9.02
CA GLY A 154 -4.36 -1.17 8.35
C GLY A 154 -4.84 -0.41 7.11
N GLU A 155 -3.95 0.35 6.46
CA GLU A 155 -4.30 1.14 5.27
C GLU A 155 -4.44 0.21 4.05
N LYS A 156 -5.67 -0.22 3.79
CA LYS A 156 -6.04 -1.01 2.61
C LYS A 156 -6.49 -0.09 1.50
N ARG A 157 -6.00 -0.34 0.29
CA ARG A 157 -6.39 0.46 -0.87
C ARG A 157 -6.50 -0.36 -2.13
N ASP A 158 -7.46 0.01 -2.95
CA ASP A 158 -7.63 -0.58 -4.27
C ASP A 158 -6.61 0.01 -5.24
N ILE A 159 -5.80 -0.86 -5.81
CA ILE A 159 -4.79 -0.56 -6.82
C ILE A 159 -5.33 -1.02 -8.18
N PRO A 160 -5.62 -0.07 -9.10
CA PRO A 160 -5.95 -0.41 -10.47
C PRO A 160 -4.72 -0.97 -11.19
N ILE A 161 -4.85 -2.17 -11.74
CA ILE A 161 -3.95 -2.75 -12.75
C ILE A 161 -4.58 -2.52 -14.11
N VAL A 162 -3.94 -1.69 -14.93
CA VAL A 162 -4.40 -1.36 -16.28
C VAL A 162 -3.63 -2.21 -17.27
N LEU A 163 -4.33 -2.85 -18.22
CA LEU A 163 -3.68 -3.48 -19.38
C LEU A 163 -3.45 -2.40 -20.45
N GLU A 164 -2.18 -2.13 -20.76
CA GLU A 164 -1.81 -1.07 -21.71
C GLU A 164 -1.75 -1.59 -23.15
N SER A 165 -1.11 -2.75 -23.34
CA SER A 165 -0.89 -3.30 -24.68
C SER A 165 -0.60 -4.80 -24.63
N ILE A 166 -0.85 -5.48 -25.74
CA ILE A 166 -0.51 -6.88 -25.97
C ILE A 166 0.32 -6.96 -27.25
N GLY A 167 1.52 -7.51 -27.16
CA GLY A 167 2.39 -7.86 -28.27
C GLY A 167 2.36 -9.36 -28.55
N PHE A 168 2.58 -9.74 -29.81
CA PHE A 168 2.76 -11.12 -30.23
C PHE A 168 4.00 -11.19 -31.11
N GLN A 169 4.87 -12.15 -30.79
CA GLN A 169 6.07 -12.46 -31.55
C GLN A 169 6.10 -13.97 -31.81
N ASP A 170 6.30 -14.33 -33.07
CA ASP A 170 6.50 -15.70 -33.53
C ASP A 170 7.91 -15.79 -34.11
N ASP A 171 8.84 -16.33 -33.32
CA ASP A 171 10.21 -16.53 -33.77
C ASP A 171 10.27 -17.77 -34.66
N TYR A 172 9.88 -17.57 -35.92
CA TYR A 172 10.08 -18.50 -37.02
C TYR A 172 11.31 -18.08 -37.83
N GLU A 173 12.51 -18.41 -37.34
CA GLU A 173 13.71 -18.38 -38.17
C GLU A 173 13.83 -19.72 -38.91
N GLY A 174 13.96 -19.68 -40.24
CA GLY A 174 13.89 -20.84 -41.13
C GLY A 174 15.02 -21.88 -41.02
N ASN A 175 15.70 -21.96 -39.87
CA ASN A 175 16.68 -22.99 -39.55
C ASN A 175 16.09 -24.00 -38.54
N PHE A 176 16.27 -25.30 -38.79
CA PHE A 176 15.77 -26.40 -37.94
C PHE A 176 16.46 -26.49 -36.56
N ASP A 177 17.51 -25.71 -36.33
CA ASP A 177 18.30 -25.73 -35.09
C ASP A 177 17.66 -24.92 -33.95
N THR A 178 16.85 -23.90 -34.25
CA THR A 178 16.19 -23.05 -33.24
C THR A 178 14.80 -23.58 -32.90
N ARG A 179 14.55 -23.88 -31.63
CA ARG A 179 13.22 -24.31 -31.17
C ARG A 179 12.24 -23.13 -31.25
N ARG A 180 11.21 -23.24 -32.10
CA ARG A 180 10.10 -22.27 -32.18
C ARG A 180 9.39 -22.13 -30.83
N ALA A 181 9.20 -20.90 -30.38
CA ALA A 181 8.34 -20.56 -29.26
C ALA A 181 7.46 -19.36 -29.66
N LEU A 182 6.18 -19.44 -29.34
CA LEU A 182 5.25 -18.32 -29.45
C LEU A 182 5.37 -17.48 -28.19
N ILE A 183 5.59 -16.18 -28.35
CA ILE A 183 5.76 -15.24 -27.24
C ILE A 183 4.65 -14.21 -27.30
N HIS A 184 3.83 -14.16 -26.25
CA HIS A 184 2.89 -13.07 -26.02
C HIS A 184 3.40 -12.20 -24.86
N THR A 185 3.49 -10.89 -25.10
CA THR A 185 3.99 -9.92 -24.13
C THR A 185 2.87 -8.96 -23.77
N PHE A 186 2.49 -8.92 -22.49
CA PHE A 186 1.44 -8.07 -21.96
C PHE A 186 2.07 -6.98 -21.09
N ASN A 187 1.80 -5.72 -21.41
CA ASN A 187 2.27 -4.58 -20.63
C ASN A 187 1.14 -4.10 -19.72
N PHE A 188 1.42 -4.02 -18.43
CA PHE A 188 0.48 -3.55 -17.42
C PHE A 188 1.04 -2.36 -16.65
N THR A 189 0.14 -1.51 -16.17
CA THR A 189 0.46 -0.41 -15.25
C THR A 189 -0.33 -0.58 -13.95
N ALA A 190 0.35 -0.79 -12.83
CA ALA A 190 -0.24 -0.77 -11.50
C ALA A 190 -0.14 0.62 -10.87
N LYS A 191 -1.29 1.24 -10.56
CA LYS A 191 -1.37 2.60 -10.01
C LYS A 191 -1.31 2.60 -8.48
N THR A 192 -0.12 2.40 -7.92
CA THR A 192 0.12 2.31 -6.46
C THR A 192 0.37 3.68 -5.80
N TYR A 193 0.58 3.63 -4.48
CA TYR A 193 0.82 4.76 -3.59
C TYR A 193 1.96 4.42 -2.63
N LEU A 194 2.96 5.28 -2.54
CA LEU A 194 4.08 5.12 -1.60
C LEU A 194 3.93 6.06 -0.42
N PHE A 195 4.24 5.56 0.77
CA PHE A 195 4.23 6.34 2.00
C PHE A 195 5.65 6.70 2.44
N GLY A 196 5.78 7.87 3.04
CA GLY A 196 7.01 8.26 3.73
C GLY A 196 7.17 7.55 5.08
N ALA A 197 8.17 7.98 5.84
CA ALA A 197 8.31 7.58 7.23
C ALA A 197 7.05 7.99 8.03
N ILE A 198 6.56 7.08 8.85
CA ILE A 198 5.49 7.35 9.80
C ILE A 198 6.16 7.68 11.14
N ALA A 199 5.68 8.70 11.84
CA ALA A 199 6.16 9.00 13.18
C ALA A 199 5.67 7.91 14.15
N ASP A 200 6.60 7.25 14.82
CA ASP A 200 6.27 6.24 15.85
C ASP A 200 5.71 6.89 17.14
N SER A 201 5.96 8.19 17.35
CA SER A 201 5.50 8.93 18.52
C SER A 201 4.31 9.85 18.24
N SER A 202 3.40 9.91 19.22
CA SER A 202 2.23 10.81 19.21
C SER A 202 2.54 12.23 19.71
N ASP A 203 3.83 12.56 19.92
CA ASP A 203 4.30 13.83 20.50
C ASP A 203 3.93 15.09 19.69
N GLY A 204 3.53 14.91 18.43
CA GLY A 204 3.03 16.01 17.58
C GLY A 204 1.53 16.26 17.67
N LEU A 205 0.78 15.54 18.51
CA LEU A 205 -0.65 15.74 18.70
C LEU A 205 -0.93 16.72 19.84
N ILE A 206 -1.57 17.84 19.49
CA ILE A 206 -2.07 18.81 20.47
C ILE A 206 -3.22 18.16 21.26
N ARG A 207 -3.02 17.98 22.57
CA ARG A 207 -4.02 17.39 23.50
C ARG A 207 -4.62 18.42 24.45
N LYS A 208 -3.94 19.54 24.68
CA LYS A 208 -4.36 20.63 25.58
C LYS A 208 -4.08 21.97 24.91
N VAL A 209 -5.03 22.89 25.01
CA VAL A 209 -4.83 24.30 24.66
C VAL A 209 -5.04 25.12 25.92
N GLN A 210 -4.09 26.01 26.21
CA GLN A 210 -4.14 26.95 27.32
C GLN A 210 -3.94 28.36 26.76
N VAL A 211 -4.84 29.26 27.07
CA VAL A 211 -4.76 30.68 26.71
C VAL A 211 -4.79 31.49 28.00
N ASP A 212 -3.71 32.22 28.25
CA ASP A 212 -3.61 33.15 29.38
C ASP A 212 -3.90 34.57 28.86
N MET A 213 -4.94 35.21 29.41
CA MET A 213 -5.31 36.59 29.10
C MET A 213 -4.73 37.55 30.13
N TYR A 214 -4.10 38.61 29.63
CA TYR A 214 -3.45 39.66 30.41
C TYR A 214 -4.26 40.95 30.34
N SER A 215 -4.30 41.72 31.44
CA SER A 215 -5.03 42.99 31.49
C SER A 215 -4.33 44.16 30.80
N ASN A 216 -3.11 43.97 30.30
CA ASN A 216 -2.35 44.99 29.60
C ASN A 216 -1.56 44.39 28.43
N THR A 217 -1.25 45.25 27.46
CA THR A 217 -0.48 44.94 26.24
C THR A 217 1.02 44.76 26.50
N ASP A 218 1.53 45.22 27.65
CA ASP A 218 2.90 44.96 28.10
C ASP A 218 2.99 43.59 28.78
N THR A 219 3.23 42.54 27.98
CA THR A 219 3.28 41.14 28.43
C THR A 219 4.41 40.81 29.41
N LYS A 220 5.36 41.73 29.66
CA LYS A 220 6.45 41.52 30.63
C LYS A 220 6.09 41.97 32.05
N ALA A 221 5.16 42.92 32.18
CA ALA A 221 4.74 43.49 33.46
C ALA A 221 3.26 43.22 33.80
N ALA A 222 2.45 42.85 32.80
CA ALA A 222 1.04 42.57 32.99
C ALA A 222 0.84 41.29 33.82
N LYS A 223 0.00 41.40 34.86
CA LYS A 223 -0.40 40.26 35.66
C LYS A 223 -1.39 39.40 34.86
N ARG A 224 -1.27 38.08 34.98
CA ARG A 224 -2.25 37.13 34.44
C ARG A 224 -3.54 37.27 35.27
N GLU A 225 -4.67 37.52 34.63
CA GLU A 225 -5.96 37.65 35.32
C GLU A 225 -6.90 36.48 35.02
N VAL A 226 -6.88 35.96 33.79
CA VAL A 226 -7.78 34.88 33.37
C VAL A 226 -6.99 33.81 32.64
N ARG A 227 -7.15 32.56 33.08
CA ARG A 227 -6.74 31.39 32.31
C ARG A 227 -7.96 30.71 31.74
N TYR A 228 -7.92 30.49 30.44
CA TYR A 228 -8.84 29.62 29.75
C TYR A 228 -8.12 28.32 29.37
N THR A 229 -8.57 27.21 29.94
CA THR A 229 -8.05 25.88 29.62
C THR A 229 -9.14 25.03 29.00
N VAL A 230 -8.81 24.39 27.89
CA VAL A 230 -9.69 23.41 27.25
C VAL A 230 -9.01 22.05 27.25
N THR A 231 -9.68 21.08 27.88
CA THR A 231 -9.27 19.68 27.91
C THR A 231 -10.41 18.79 27.40
N PRO A 232 -10.10 17.68 26.71
CA PRO A 232 -11.12 16.76 26.24
C PRO A 232 -11.80 16.04 27.42
N LYS A 233 -13.13 15.97 27.39
CA LYS A 233 -13.98 15.31 28.41
C LYS A 233 -14.60 14.04 27.85
N SER A 234 -14.57 12.96 28.63
CA SER A 234 -15.29 11.74 28.32
C SER A 234 -16.79 11.95 28.49
N LYS A 235 -17.61 11.48 27.54
CA LYS A 235 -19.08 11.50 27.64
C LYS A 235 -19.67 10.17 28.12
N VAL A 236 -18.83 9.15 28.27
CA VAL A 236 -19.22 7.79 28.61
C VAL A 236 -18.29 7.31 29.72
N ASP A 237 -18.85 6.55 30.66
CA ASP A 237 -18.07 5.78 31.63
C ASP A 237 -17.29 4.71 30.86
N ARG A 238 -15.96 4.83 30.86
CA ARG A 238 -15.03 3.97 30.12
C ARG A 238 -14.31 2.97 31.02
N ASN A 239 -14.38 3.15 32.33
CA ASN A 239 -13.77 2.26 33.31
C ASN A 239 -14.79 1.37 34.05
N ASP A 240 -16.08 1.47 33.69
CA ASP A 240 -17.22 0.74 34.24
C ASP A 240 -17.37 0.93 35.77
N ASP A 241 -16.95 2.08 36.32
CA ASP A 241 -17.03 2.39 37.75
C ASP A 241 -18.33 3.10 38.17
N GLY A 242 -19.19 3.43 37.20
CA GLY A 242 -20.47 4.10 37.38
C GLY A 242 -20.38 5.63 37.49
N VAL A 243 -19.19 6.21 37.33
CA VAL A 243 -18.92 7.65 37.41
C VAL A 243 -18.18 8.09 36.15
N ILE A 244 -18.40 9.33 35.70
CA ILE A 244 -17.62 9.92 34.60
C ILE A 244 -16.69 10.97 35.21
N ASP A 245 -15.41 10.63 35.32
CA ASP A 245 -14.40 11.48 35.94
C ASP A 245 -13.05 11.53 35.19
N ALA A 246 -12.00 12.03 35.86
CA ALA A 246 -10.67 12.17 35.29
C ALA A 246 -10.06 10.83 34.82
N ALA A 247 -10.45 9.70 35.40
CA ALA A 247 -10.04 8.38 34.97
C ALA A 247 -10.60 8.06 33.58
N ASP A 248 -11.85 8.41 33.28
CA ASP A 248 -12.44 8.24 31.94
C ASP A 248 -11.83 9.18 30.92
N HIS A 249 -11.52 10.42 31.34
CA HIS A 249 -10.87 11.40 30.47
C HIS A 249 -9.49 10.89 30.01
N ALA A 250 -8.76 10.20 30.89
CA ALA A 250 -7.46 9.60 30.58
C ALA A 250 -7.57 8.40 29.61
N LEU A 251 -8.75 7.76 29.55
CA LEU A 251 -9.04 6.62 28.68
C LEU A 251 -9.61 7.04 27.31
N LEU A 252 -9.75 8.34 27.04
CA LEU A 252 -10.22 8.84 25.75
C LEU A 252 -9.30 8.42 24.60
N GLN A 253 -9.91 7.73 23.64
CA GLN A 253 -9.28 7.29 22.42
C GLN A 253 -9.65 8.19 21.24
N PRO A 254 -8.84 8.17 20.18
CA PRO A 254 -9.11 8.94 18.97
C PRO A 254 -10.29 8.31 18.20
N GLY A 255 -11.32 9.11 17.90
CA GLY A 255 -12.56 8.62 17.29
C GLY A 255 -13.70 8.46 18.28
N ASP A 256 -13.43 8.60 19.58
CA ASP A 256 -14.45 8.69 20.61
C ASP A 256 -15.27 9.97 20.49
N ASP A 257 -16.56 9.90 20.82
CA ASP A 257 -17.40 11.07 21.05
C ASP A 257 -16.96 11.79 22.34
N PHE A 258 -16.01 12.71 22.22
CA PHE A 258 -15.58 13.57 23.34
C PHE A 258 -16.37 14.89 23.37
N GLY A 259 -16.45 15.48 24.56
CA GLY A 259 -16.84 16.87 24.76
C GLY A 259 -15.60 17.72 25.06
N PHE A 260 -15.80 19.02 25.18
CA PHE A 260 -14.78 19.91 25.75
C PHE A 260 -15.26 20.35 27.12
N ASP A 261 -14.43 20.18 28.13
CA ASP A 261 -14.62 20.90 29.39
C ASP A 261 -13.84 22.21 29.29
N GLU A 262 -14.54 23.30 29.59
CA GLU A 262 -14.00 24.65 29.60
C GLU A 262 -13.78 25.08 31.05
N GLY A 263 -12.53 25.36 31.40
CA GLY A 263 -12.17 25.92 32.70
C GLY A 263 -11.79 27.39 32.54
N ILE A 264 -12.52 28.28 33.22
CA ILE A 264 -12.12 29.68 33.42
C ILE A 264 -11.64 29.82 34.86
N GLU A 265 -10.36 30.08 35.04
CA GLU A 265 -9.76 30.35 36.35
C GLU A 265 -9.36 31.82 36.44
N PHE A 266 -9.81 32.48 37.51
CA PHE A 266 -9.46 33.86 37.82
C PHE A 266 -8.29 33.88 38.80
N PHE A 267 -7.21 34.57 38.43
CA PHE A 267 -6.01 34.70 39.26
C PHE A 267 -5.94 36.10 39.86
N SER A 268 -5.95 36.18 41.19
CA SER A 268 -5.75 37.41 41.96
C SER A 268 -4.40 37.44 42.69
N ASP A 269 -3.64 36.34 42.64
CA ASP A 269 -2.38 36.14 43.35
C ASP A 269 -1.15 36.73 42.63
N GLY A 270 -1.32 37.15 41.38
CA GLY A 270 -0.29 37.84 40.59
C GLY A 270 0.90 36.95 40.20
N LYS A 271 0.75 35.63 40.26
CA LYS A 271 1.80 34.66 39.90
C LYS A 271 1.90 34.44 38.40
N THR A 272 3.06 33.96 37.95
CA THR A 272 3.33 33.65 36.54
C THR A 272 3.35 32.14 36.33
N TYR A 273 2.84 31.66 35.19
CA TYR A 273 2.90 30.24 34.88
C TYR A 273 4.31 29.85 34.44
N SER A 274 4.87 28.81 35.04
CA SER A 274 6.07 28.18 34.51
C SER A 274 5.71 27.08 33.52
N GLU A 275 6.01 27.28 32.24
CA GLU A 275 5.87 26.20 31.25
C GLU A 275 6.76 24.99 31.58
N VAL A 276 7.93 25.23 32.20
CA VAL A 276 8.91 24.18 32.53
C VAL A 276 8.50 23.38 33.76
N ARG A 277 7.94 24.03 34.79
CA ARG A 277 7.52 23.35 36.04
C ARG A 277 6.05 22.94 36.05
N GLN A 278 5.27 23.40 35.06
CA GLN A 278 3.82 23.23 34.98
C GLN A 278 3.06 23.74 36.24
N THR A 279 3.68 24.65 37.00
CA THR A 279 3.14 25.22 38.24
C THR A 279 3.24 26.74 38.23
N ASP A 280 2.36 27.40 38.97
CA ASP A 280 2.43 28.86 39.18
C ASP A 280 3.54 29.22 40.18
N ILE A 281 4.38 30.19 39.80
CA ILE A 281 5.50 30.72 40.60
C ILE A 281 5.32 32.22 40.86
#